data_AF-A0A2G6BQQ1-F1
#
_entry.id   AF-A0A2G6BQQ1-F1
#
_cell.length_a   1.000
_cell.length_b   1.000
_cell.length_c   1.000
_cell.angle_alpha   90.00
_cell.angle_beta   90.00
_cell.angle_gamma   90.00
#
_symmetry.space_group_name_H-M   'P 1'
#
loop_
_entity.id
_entity.type
_entity.pdbx_description
1 polymer ?
#
loop_
_entity_poly.entity_id
_entity_poly.type
_entity_poly.pdbx_seq_one_letter_code
_entity_poly.pdbx_strand_id
1 'polypeptide(L)'
;MIFVKFILFPLINGLTVFLFLWIIKYILFFPRKEVRIGGHRIPFTPGIIRRLHNRYVKSVFRLFFSYFEFASLEDDKESFIYKWEEKVYGKTWDKFEFVEDWRWVPYFLKLKIRELSSQFAYEVARQFFRNFIPHLAEQYAVASKVDSIRSYMEPDVFLSYFNKYVYRKLVWILTGLAVLNGIANMFIFAVTLFF
;
A
#
# COMPACT_ATOMS: atom_id res chain seq x y z
N MET A 1 -31.84 16.18 -38.84
CA MET A 1 -31.89 15.60 -37.46
C MET A 1 -30.96 14.40 -37.26
N ILE A 2 -30.78 13.51 -38.25
CA ILE A 2 -29.96 12.29 -38.11
C ILE A 2 -28.46 12.59 -37.92
N PHE A 3 -27.91 13.56 -38.65
CA PHE A 3 -26.50 13.99 -38.53
C PHE A 3 -26.12 14.49 -37.13
N VAL A 4 -27.03 15.20 -36.45
CA VAL A 4 -26.82 15.68 -35.08
C VAL A 4 -26.75 14.51 -34.10
N LYS A 5 -27.58 13.48 -34.30
CA LYS A 5 -27.53 12.24 -33.48
C LYS A 5 -26.20 11.51 -33.66
N PHE A 6 -25.66 11.46 -34.88
CA PHE A 6 -24.39 10.81 -35.16
C PHE A 6 -23.19 11.45 -34.44
N ILE A 7 -23.10 12.78 -34.41
CA ILE A 7 -22.05 13.50 -33.66
C ILE A 7 -22.27 13.38 -32.14
N LEU A 8 -23.52 13.26 -31.69
CA LEU A 8 -23.85 13.13 -30.28
C LEU A 8 -23.31 11.84 -29.65
N PHE A 9 -23.26 10.72 -30.39
CA PHE A 9 -22.86 9.42 -29.82
C PHE A 9 -21.41 9.39 -29.28
N PRO A 10 -20.37 9.78 -30.05
CA PRO A 10 -19.01 9.89 -29.52
C PRO A 10 -18.87 10.91 -28.38
N LEU A 11 -19.57 12.04 -28.50
CA LEU A 11 -19.52 13.13 -27.51
C LEU A 11 -20.11 12.70 -26.17
N ILE A 12 -21.29 12.08 -26.17
CA ILE A 12 -21.96 11.60 -24.96
C ILE A 12 -21.14 10.51 -24.29
N ASN A 13 -20.59 9.56 -25.05
CA ASN A 13 -19.76 8.49 -24.47
C ASN A 13 -18.48 9.05 -23.83
N GLY A 14 -17.77 9.93 -24.55
CA GLY A 14 -16.59 10.60 -24.00
C GLY A 14 -16.90 11.42 -22.74
N LEU A 15 -17.98 12.20 -22.78
CA LEU A 15 -18.44 13.03 -21.65
C LEU A 15 -18.85 12.16 -20.46
N THR A 16 -19.55 11.05 -20.68
CA THR A 16 -19.99 10.14 -19.62
C THR A 16 -18.79 9.54 -18.88
N VAL A 17 -17.78 9.04 -19.62
CA VAL A 17 -16.56 8.50 -19.00
C VAL A 17 -15.76 9.59 -18.29
N PHE A 18 -15.66 10.78 -18.88
CA PHE A 18 -15.01 11.92 -18.23
C PHE A 18 -15.68 12.28 -16.90
N LEU A 19 -17.02 12.42 -16.89
CA LEU A 19 -17.80 12.72 -15.69
C LEU A 19 -17.64 11.62 -14.64
N PHE A 20 -17.65 10.35 -15.05
CA PHE A 20 -17.45 9.22 -14.15
C PHE A 20 -16.07 9.27 -13.47
N LEU A 21 -15.00 9.51 -14.24
CA LEU A 21 -13.65 9.67 -13.67
C LEU A 21 -13.56 10.90 -12.76
N TRP A 22 -14.21 12.00 -13.12
CA TRP A 22 -14.28 13.20 -12.28
C TRP A 22 -14.98 12.91 -10.95
N ILE A 23 -16.10 12.19 -10.97
CA ILE A 23 -16.81 11.74 -9.77
C ILE A 23 -15.92 10.83 -8.91
N ILE A 24 -15.22 9.85 -9.50
CA ILE A 24 -14.29 8.97 -8.77
C ILE A 24 -13.21 9.80 -8.07
N LYS A 25 -12.56 10.71 -8.79
CA LYS A 25 -11.55 11.61 -8.21
C LYS A 25 -12.15 12.44 -7.08
N TYR A 26 -13.35 12.98 -7.28
CA TYR A 26 -14.04 13.74 -6.25
C TYR A 26 -14.30 12.88 -5.01
N ILE A 27 -14.79 11.65 -5.18
CA ILE A 27 -15.07 10.70 -4.09
C ILE A 27 -13.80 10.29 -3.33
N LEU A 28 -12.68 10.14 -4.04
CA LEU A 28 -11.43 9.73 -3.43
C LEU A 28 -10.83 10.81 -2.51
N PHE A 29 -10.96 12.09 -2.91
CA PHE A 29 -10.20 13.19 -2.31
C PHE A 29 -11.02 14.28 -1.60
N PHE A 30 -12.32 14.40 -1.86
CA PHE A 30 -13.19 15.45 -1.33
C PHE A 30 -14.46 14.89 -0.70
N PRO A 31 -15.08 15.56 0.29
CA PRO A 31 -14.67 16.79 0.94
C PRO A 31 -13.59 16.58 1.99
N ARG A 32 -12.97 17.70 2.35
CA ARG A 32 -11.82 17.75 3.27
C ARG A 32 -12.17 17.51 4.74
N LYS A 33 -13.46 17.51 5.10
CA LYS A 33 -13.97 17.32 6.47
C LYS A 33 -15.22 16.44 6.46
N GLU A 34 -15.44 15.71 7.55
CA GLU A 34 -16.68 14.98 7.76
C GLU A 34 -17.86 15.96 7.77
N VAL A 35 -18.80 15.78 6.84
CA VAL A 35 -20.05 16.53 6.79
C VAL A 35 -21.08 15.73 7.59
N ARG A 36 -21.72 16.40 8.54
CA ARG A 36 -22.84 15.89 9.33
C ARG A 36 -24.08 16.68 8.96
N ILE A 37 -25.17 15.99 8.64
CA ILE A 37 -26.48 16.61 8.43
C ILE A 37 -27.39 16.07 9.54
N GLY A 38 -28.01 16.96 10.32
CA GLY A 38 -28.90 16.57 11.42
C GLY A 38 -28.25 15.68 12.48
N GLY A 39 -26.97 15.90 12.79
CA GLY A 39 -26.21 15.09 13.76
C GLY A 39 -25.74 13.73 13.26
N HIS A 40 -26.25 13.26 12.11
CA HIS A 40 -25.89 11.97 11.54
C HIS A 40 -24.72 12.12 10.57
N ARG A 41 -23.76 11.18 10.63
CA ARG A 41 -22.68 11.10 9.64
C ARG A 41 -23.26 10.57 8.34
N ILE A 42 -23.07 11.30 7.25
CA ILE A 42 -23.42 10.77 5.93
C ILE A 42 -22.36 9.70 5.59
N PRO A 43 -22.75 8.44 5.33
CA PRO A 43 -21.79 7.37 5.04
C PRO A 43 -21.00 7.64 3.76
N PHE A 44 -21.63 8.37 2.84
CA PHE A 44 -21.07 8.76 1.56
C PHE A 44 -20.20 10.01 1.58
N THR A 45 -19.95 10.68 2.72
CA THR A 45 -19.09 11.89 2.72
C THR A 45 -17.67 11.53 2.26
N PRO A 46 -17.28 11.89 1.03
CA PRO A 46 -16.08 11.30 0.46
C PRO A 46 -14.76 11.94 0.95
N GLY A 47 -13.62 11.39 0.56
CA GLY A 47 -12.33 11.60 1.23
C GLY A 47 -11.78 10.29 1.82
N ILE A 48 -12.03 9.17 1.15
CA ILE A 48 -11.59 7.83 1.52
C ILE A 48 -10.07 7.83 1.72
N ILE A 49 -9.33 8.44 0.79
CA ILE A 49 -7.87 8.50 0.86
C ILE A 49 -7.45 9.23 2.13
N ARG A 50 -8.09 10.34 2.51
CA ARG A 50 -7.72 11.09 3.71
C ARG A 50 -7.98 10.31 5.00
N ARG A 51 -9.11 9.60 5.08
CA ARG A 51 -9.45 8.74 6.22
C ARG A 51 -8.46 7.58 6.36
N LEU A 52 -8.19 6.88 5.25
CA LEU A 52 -7.21 5.80 5.21
C LEU A 52 -5.82 6.33 5.51
N HIS A 53 -5.40 7.41 4.86
CA HIS A 53 -4.11 8.07 5.06
C HIS A 53 -3.86 8.36 6.53
N ASN A 54 -4.77 9.07 7.21
CA ASN A 54 -4.58 9.40 8.63
C ASN A 54 -4.43 8.14 9.49
N ARG A 55 -5.18 7.07 9.18
CA ARG A 55 -5.07 5.79 9.88
C ARG A 55 -3.73 5.11 9.59
N TYR A 56 -3.38 4.94 8.32
CA TYR A 56 -2.16 4.25 7.90
C TYR A 56 -0.90 5.00 8.33
N VAL A 57 -0.83 6.30 8.09
CA VAL A 57 0.33 7.12 8.47
C VAL A 57 0.51 7.13 9.98
N LYS A 58 -0.57 7.30 10.76
CA LYS A 58 -0.49 7.19 12.22
C LYS A 58 -0.03 5.79 12.66
N SER A 59 -0.50 4.72 11.99
CA SER A 59 -0.09 3.35 12.30
C SER A 59 1.38 3.09 11.94
N VAL A 60 1.84 3.54 10.77
CA VAL A 60 3.24 3.37 10.31
C VAL A 60 4.18 4.11 11.25
N PHE A 61 3.89 5.36 11.59
CA PHE A 61 4.71 6.10 12.54
C PHE A 61 4.66 5.49 13.94
N ARG A 62 3.50 5.01 14.38
CA ARG A 62 3.42 4.29 15.66
C ARG A 62 4.30 3.05 15.65
N LEU A 63 4.21 2.21 14.62
CA LEU A 63 5.06 1.03 14.46
C LEU A 63 6.55 1.41 14.42
N PHE A 64 6.90 2.48 13.72
CA PHE A 64 8.26 3.00 13.68
C PHE A 64 8.75 3.41 15.07
N PHE A 65 7.99 4.20 15.83
CA PHE A 65 8.42 4.61 17.18
C PHE A 65 8.43 3.44 18.17
N SER A 66 7.40 2.59 18.13
CA SER A 66 7.34 1.37 18.93
C SER A 66 8.50 0.41 18.60
N TYR A 67 9.01 0.41 17.36
CA TYR A 67 10.21 -0.34 17.01
C TYR A 67 11.40 0.06 17.87
N PHE A 68 11.72 1.35 17.95
CA PHE A 68 12.88 1.82 18.73
C PHE A 68 12.69 1.59 20.22
N GLU A 69 11.47 1.74 20.71
CA GLU A 69 11.12 1.40 22.09
C GLU A 69 11.40 -0.08 22.37
N PHE A 70 10.86 -0.99 21.56
CA PHE A 70 11.09 -2.43 21.73
C PHE A 70 12.53 -2.87 21.46
N ALA A 71 13.25 -2.17 20.58
CA ALA A 71 14.65 -2.46 20.31
C ALA A 71 15.51 -2.20 21.56
N SER A 72 15.13 -1.21 22.38
CA SER A 72 15.81 -0.84 23.63
C SER A 72 15.46 -1.73 24.83
N LEU A 73 14.32 -2.41 24.81
CA LEU A 73 13.87 -3.29 25.88
C LEU A 73 14.39 -4.70 25.66
N GLU A 74 15.33 -5.12 26.50
CA GLU A 74 15.89 -6.46 26.43
C GLU A 74 14.85 -7.51 26.89
N ASP A 75 14.65 -8.55 26.08
CA ASP A 75 13.80 -9.72 26.36
C ASP A 75 12.28 -9.48 26.58
N ASP A 76 11.71 -8.39 26.06
CA ASP A 76 10.26 -8.23 25.99
C ASP A 76 9.63 -9.24 25.03
N LYS A 77 9.06 -10.32 25.58
CA LYS A 77 8.40 -11.41 24.85
C LYS A 77 7.13 -10.97 24.12
N GLU A 78 6.50 -9.87 24.54
CA GLU A 78 5.33 -9.35 23.84
C GLU A 78 5.71 -8.51 22.62
N SER A 79 6.93 -7.98 22.59
CA SER A 79 7.45 -7.19 21.48
C SER A 79 7.42 -7.97 20.17
N PHE A 80 7.14 -7.25 19.08
CA PHE A 80 7.21 -7.86 17.76
C PHE A 80 8.66 -8.17 17.37
N ILE A 81 9.66 -7.47 17.90
CA ILE A 81 11.08 -7.76 17.61
C ILE A 81 11.43 -9.15 18.15
N TYR A 82 11.09 -9.45 19.40
CA TYR A 82 11.29 -10.78 19.98
C TYR A 82 10.58 -11.87 19.17
N LYS A 83 9.32 -11.65 18.78
CA LYS A 83 8.57 -12.60 17.94
C LYS A 83 9.24 -12.85 16.59
N TRP A 84 9.92 -11.86 16.02
CA TRP A 84 10.67 -12.03 14.78
C TRP A 84 11.98 -12.79 15.02
N GLU A 85 12.69 -12.49 16.10
CA GLU A 85 13.90 -13.23 16.52
C GLU A 85 13.58 -14.72 16.74
N GLU A 86 12.54 -15.02 17.50
CA GLU A 86 12.03 -16.38 17.74
C GLU A 86 11.59 -17.07 16.45
N LYS A 87 10.94 -16.33 15.53
CA LYS A 87 10.55 -16.87 14.23
C LYS A 87 11.76 -17.20 13.35
N VAL A 88 12.85 -16.43 13.44
CA VAL A 88 14.12 -16.75 12.76
C VAL A 88 14.73 -18.01 13.36
N TYR A 89 14.74 -18.14 14.69
CA TYR A 89 15.18 -19.35 15.36
C TYR A 89 14.39 -20.57 14.86
N GLY A 90 13.06 -20.54 14.98
CA GLY A 90 12.20 -21.66 14.59
C GLY A 90 12.32 -22.04 13.11
N LYS A 91 12.33 -21.05 12.21
CA LYS A 91 12.54 -21.32 10.78
C LYS A 91 13.91 -21.92 10.47
N THR A 92 14.94 -21.51 11.21
CA THR A 92 16.28 -22.06 11.04
C THR A 92 16.31 -23.49 11.57
N TRP A 93 15.71 -23.73 12.74
CA TRP A 93 15.55 -25.04 13.32
C TRP A 93 14.87 -26.00 12.33
N ASP A 94 13.73 -25.63 11.75
CA ASP A 94 13.02 -26.43 10.75
C ASP A 94 13.87 -26.64 9.50
N LYS A 95 14.58 -25.61 9.02
CA LYS A 95 15.45 -25.74 7.85
C LYS A 95 16.62 -26.68 8.07
N PHE A 96 17.11 -26.85 9.28
CA PHE A 96 18.21 -27.75 9.61
C PHE A 96 17.75 -29.18 9.93
N GLU A 97 16.48 -29.51 9.70
CA GLU A 97 15.95 -30.88 9.82
C GLU A 97 16.68 -31.88 8.92
N PHE A 98 17.24 -31.44 7.77
CA PHE A 98 18.05 -32.31 6.88
C PHE A 98 19.27 -32.95 7.58
N VAL A 99 19.75 -32.40 8.69
CA VAL A 99 20.86 -32.96 9.48
C VAL A 99 20.46 -34.30 10.11
N GLU A 100 19.15 -34.55 10.29
CA GLU A 100 18.63 -35.81 10.80
C GLU A 100 18.90 -36.98 9.87
N ASP A 101 18.96 -36.74 8.56
CA ASP A 101 19.22 -37.76 7.54
C ASP A 101 20.69 -38.22 7.48
N TRP A 102 21.59 -37.59 8.24
CA TRP A 102 23.02 -37.90 8.19
C TRP A 102 23.34 -39.24 8.85
N ARG A 103 23.66 -40.25 8.04
CA ARG A 103 23.83 -41.63 8.50
C ARG A 103 24.98 -41.84 9.49
N TRP A 104 26.07 -41.08 9.37
CA TRP A 104 27.29 -41.28 10.16
C TRP A 104 27.44 -40.36 11.36
N VAL A 105 26.44 -39.51 11.63
CA VAL A 105 26.51 -38.54 12.72
C VAL A 105 25.66 -38.99 13.90
N PRO A 106 26.25 -39.17 15.09
CA PRO A 106 25.51 -39.44 16.32
C PRO A 106 24.41 -38.41 16.59
N TYR A 107 23.29 -38.86 17.16
CA TYR A 107 22.12 -38.02 17.43
C TYR A 107 22.45 -36.76 18.24
N PHE A 108 23.32 -36.86 19.24
CA PHE A 108 23.72 -35.71 20.06
C PHE A 108 24.45 -34.62 19.26
N LEU A 109 25.23 -34.99 18.23
CA LEU A 109 25.88 -34.02 17.34
C LEU A 109 24.89 -33.39 16.38
N LYS A 110 23.93 -34.16 15.87
CA LYS A 110 22.86 -33.65 15.00
C LYS A 110 22.05 -32.56 15.71
N LEU A 111 21.60 -32.85 16.93
CA LEU A 111 20.89 -31.88 17.77
C LEU A 111 21.75 -30.64 18.04
N LYS A 112 23.02 -30.83 18.41
CA LYS A 112 23.93 -29.72 18.69
C LYS A 112 24.18 -28.84 17.47
N ILE A 113 24.29 -29.41 16.27
CA ILE A 113 24.43 -28.64 15.02
C ILE A 113 23.17 -27.82 14.75
N ARG A 114 21.99 -28.43 14.91
CA ARG A 114 20.70 -27.77 14.71
C ARG A 114 20.50 -26.62 15.71
N GLU A 115 20.84 -26.85 16.98
CA GLU A 115 20.80 -25.86 18.05
C GLU A 115 21.77 -24.71 17.80
N LEU A 116 23.06 -25.00 17.58
CA LEU A 116 24.08 -23.98 17.31
C LEU A 116 23.73 -23.13 16.09
N SER A 117 23.22 -23.75 15.01
CA SER A 117 22.85 -23.01 13.79
C SER A 117 21.65 -22.11 14.03
N SER A 118 20.63 -22.61 14.74
CA SER A 118 19.43 -21.84 15.08
C SER A 118 19.75 -20.70 16.05
N GLN A 119 20.60 -20.96 17.04
CA GLN A 119 21.03 -19.99 18.03
C GLN A 119 21.93 -18.92 17.40
N PHE A 120 22.83 -19.31 16.49
CA PHE A 120 23.60 -18.35 15.70
C PHE A 120 22.69 -17.45 14.85
N ALA A 121 21.72 -18.02 14.14
CA ALA A 121 20.78 -17.24 13.34
C ALA A 121 19.92 -16.30 14.21
N TYR A 122 19.51 -16.75 15.39
CA TYR A 122 18.83 -15.93 16.39
C TYR A 122 19.70 -14.74 16.83
N GLU A 123 20.97 -14.98 17.20
CA GLU A 123 21.87 -13.92 17.64
C GLU A 123 22.17 -12.91 16.52
N VAL A 124 22.37 -13.39 15.29
CA VAL A 124 22.53 -12.51 14.12
C VAL A 124 21.27 -11.65 13.92
N ALA A 125 20.08 -12.24 14.01
CA ALA A 125 18.83 -11.50 13.91
C ALA A 125 18.67 -10.49 15.05
N ARG A 126 18.98 -10.88 16.29
CA ARG A 126 18.95 -10.01 17.47
C ARG A 126 19.86 -8.81 17.29
N GLN A 127 21.10 -9.04 16.87
CA GLN A 127 22.07 -7.98 16.64
C GLN A 127 21.65 -7.07 15.48
N PHE A 128 21.07 -7.64 14.42
CA PHE A 128 20.54 -6.90 13.29
C PHE A 128 19.37 -5.98 13.70
N PHE A 129 18.36 -6.51 14.40
CA PHE A 129 17.18 -5.75 14.79
C PHE A 129 17.46 -4.75 15.91
N ARG A 130 18.24 -5.12 16.92
CA ARG A 130 18.41 -4.28 18.12
C ARG A 130 19.57 -3.30 18.05
N ASN A 131 20.59 -3.59 17.24
CA ASN A 131 21.77 -2.73 17.14
C ASN A 131 21.91 -2.12 15.75
N PHE A 132 21.95 -2.94 14.69
CA PHE A 132 22.25 -2.45 13.35
C PHE A 132 21.17 -1.50 12.80
N ILE A 133 19.89 -1.89 12.88
CA ILE A 133 18.79 -1.02 12.40
C ILE A 133 18.72 0.29 13.20
N PRO A 134 18.74 0.29 14.55
CA PRO A 134 18.77 1.51 15.32
C PRO A 134 19.95 2.42 14.99
N HIS A 135 21.14 1.83 14.86
CA HIS A 135 22.35 2.57 14.49
C HIS A 135 22.22 3.25 13.12
N LEU A 136 21.70 2.54 12.11
CA LEU A 136 21.43 3.14 10.80
C LEU A 136 20.40 4.28 10.91
N ALA A 137 19.32 4.08 11.64
CA ALA A 137 18.29 5.10 11.78
C ALA A 137 18.81 6.38 12.43
N GLU A 138 19.71 6.23 13.42
CA GLU A 138 20.41 7.35 14.06
C GLU A 138 21.37 8.04 13.07
N GLN A 139 22.23 7.26 12.38
CA GLN A 139 23.20 7.78 11.41
C GLN A 139 22.54 8.60 10.29
N TYR A 140 21.38 8.15 9.79
CA TYR A 140 20.64 8.86 8.75
C TYR A 140 19.72 9.97 9.28
N ALA A 141 19.70 10.17 10.60
CA ALA A 141 18.81 11.07 11.31
C ALA A 141 17.34 10.86 10.89
N VAL A 142 16.92 9.59 10.78
CA VAL A 142 15.57 9.25 10.28
C VAL A 142 14.51 9.83 11.21
N ALA A 143 14.75 9.78 12.53
CA ALA A 143 13.86 10.34 13.55
C ALA A 143 13.62 11.85 13.36
N SER A 144 14.64 12.64 13.02
CA SER A 144 14.47 14.09 12.79
C SER A 144 13.79 14.40 11.46
N LYS A 145 13.87 13.48 10.49
CA LYS A 145 13.19 13.58 9.20
C LYS A 145 11.76 13.07 9.22
N VAL A 146 11.29 12.44 10.32
CA VAL A 146 9.93 11.90 10.44
C VAL A 146 8.86 12.93 10.07
N ASP A 147 8.99 14.17 10.52
CA ASP A 147 8.02 15.21 10.20
C ASP A 147 8.03 15.60 8.72
N SER A 148 9.22 15.65 8.10
CA SER A 148 9.32 15.86 6.66
C SER A 148 8.69 14.70 5.87
N ILE A 149 8.93 13.45 6.27
CA ILE A 149 8.34 12.26 5.67
C ILE A 149 6.82 12.28 5.84
N ARG A 150 6.33 12.72 7.00
CA ARG A 150 4.90 12.91 7.25
C ARG A 150 4.29 13.94 6.30
N SER A 151 4.97 15.06 6.06
CA SER A 151 4.50 16.08 5.12
C SER A 151 4.39 15.57 3.68
N TYR A 152 5.31 14.70 3.23
CA TYR A 152 5.24 14.11 1.89
C TYR A 152 4.07 13.14 1.73
N MET A 153 3.61 12.53 2.81
CA MET A 153 2.45 11.64 2.77
C MET A 153 1.13 12.41 2.74
N GLU A 154 1.12 13.72 3.02
CA GLU A 154 -0.11 14.50 3.13
C GLU A 154 -1.07 14.30 1.95
N PRO A 155 -2.39 14.21 2.20
CA PRO A 155 -3.37 13.93 1.16
C PRO A 155 -3.34 14.92 -0.02
N ASP A 156 -2.95 16.17 0.22
CA ASP A 156 -2.83 17.19 -0.81
C ASP A 156 -1.60 16.95 -1.72
N VAL A 157 -0.47 16.51 -1.15
CA VAL A 157 0.70 16.05 -1.91
C VAL A 157 0.33 14.83 -2.73
N PHE A 158 -0.32 13.83 -2.13
CA PHE A 158 -0.78 12.64 -2.84
C PHE A 158 -1.75 12.99 -3.99
N LEU A 159 -2.69 13.92 -3.78
CA LEU A 159 -3.59 14.42 -4.82
C LEU A 159 -2.83 15.05 -5.98
N SER A 160 -1.80 15.85 -5.69
CA SER A 160 -0.97 16.47 -6.75
C SER A 160 -0.26 15.42 -7.61
N TYR A 161 0.32 14.40 -6.97
CA TYR A 161 0.97 13.27 -7.65
C TYR A 161 -0.02 12.43 -8.44
N PHE A 162 -1.15 12.06 -7.83
CA PHE A 162 -2.23 11.32 -8.49
C PHE A 162 -2.73 12.07 -9.72
N ASN A 163 -2.92 13.39 -9.64
CA ASN A 163 -3.35 14.19 -10.77
C ASN A 163 -2.34 14.18 -11.91
N LYS A 164 -1.06 14.39 -11.59
CA LYS A 164 0.02 14.52 -12.56
C LYS A 164 0.30 13.21 -13.30
N TYR A 165 0.40 12.10 -12.56
CA TYR A 165 0.90 10.85 -13.10
C TYR A 165 -0.19 9.83 -13.44
N VAL A 166 -1.34 9.86 -12.77
CA VAL A 166 -2.38 8.82 -12.88
C VAL A 166 -3.64 9.38 -13.53
N TYR A 167 -4.33 10.31 -12.88
CA TYR A 167 -5.62 10.83 -13.31
C TYR A 167 -5.59 11.41 -14.72
N ARG A 168 -4.62 12.30 -15.02
CA ARG A 168 -4.52 12.93 -16.34
C ARG A 168 -4.34 11.89 -17.43
N LYS A 169 -3.49 10.87 -17.21
CA LYS A 169 -3.26 9.80 -18.18
C LYS A 169 -4.50 8.92 -18.36
N LEU A 170 -5.15 8.52 -17.25
CA LEU A 170 -6.36 7.72 -17.27
C LEU A 170 -7.50 8.41 -18.00
N VAL A 171 -7.70 9.71 -17.77
CA VAL A 171 -8.73 10.50 -18.49
C VAL A 171 -8.47 10.46 -19.99
N TRP A 172 -7.25 10.75 -20.45
CA TRP A 172 -6.95 10.72 -21.88
C TRP A 172 -7.17 9.35 -22.51
N ILE A 173 -6.71 8.29 -21.86
CA ILE A 173 -6.83 6.92 -22.37
C ILE A 173 -8.30 6.49 -22.41
N LEU A 174 -9.01 6.60 -21.29
CA LEU A 174 -10.37 6.07 -21.17
C LEU A 174 -11.39 6.92 -21.93
N THR A 175 -11.26 8.25 -21.91
CA THR A 175 -12.12 9.11 -22.73
C THR A 175 -11.83 8.91 -24.21
N GLY A 176 -10.56 8.71 -24.61
CA GLY A 176 -10.21 8.37 -25.99
C GLY A 176 -10.85 7.07 -26.45
N LEU A 177 -10.76 6.00 -25.65
CA LEU A 177 -11.42 4.73 -25.92
C LEU A 177 -12.95 4.87 -25.97
N ALA A 178 -13.54 5.67 -25.11
CA ALA A 178 -14.98 5.92 -25.09
C ALA A 178 -15.47 6.64 -26.35
N VAL A 179 -14.69 7.61 -26.86
CA VAL A 179 -14.98 8.29 -28.12
C VAL A 179 -14.88 7.31 -29.29
N LEU A 180 -13.85 6.46 -29.34
CA LEU A 180 -13.71 5.41 -30.36
C LEU A 180 -14.90 4.44 -30.34
N ASN A 181 -15.34 4.01 -29.16
CA ASN A 181 -16.55 3.18 -29.01
C ASN A 181 -17.80 3.92 -29.50
N GLY A 182 -17.92 5.22 -29.23
CA GLY A 182 -19.03 6.01 -29.76
C GLY A 182 -18.99 6.15 -31.29
N ILE A 183 -17.80 6.21 -31.89
CA ILE A 183 -17.64 6.17 -33.35
C ILE A 183 -18.03 4.80 -33.89
N ALA A 184 -17.62 3.70 -33.25
CA ALA A 184 -18.02 2.35 -33.67
C ALA A 184 -19.55 2.18 -33.63
N ASN A 185 -20.20 2.63 -32.54
CA ASN A 185 -21.65 2.62 -32.40
C ASN A 185 -22.35 3.51 -33.44
N MET A 186 -21.72 4.64 -33.80
CA MET A 186 -22.18 5.51 -34.88
C MET A 186 -22.25 4.74 -36.21
N PHE A 187 -21.19 3.99 -36.56
CA PHE A 187 -21.16 3.18 -37.78
C PHE A 187 -22.20 2.05 -37.75
N ILE A 188 -22.34 1.35 -36.62
CA ILE A 188 -23.35 0.29 -36.46
C ILE A 188 -24.76 0.85 -36.67
N PHE A 189 -25.06 2.01 -36.06
CA PHE A 189 -26.35 2.68 -36.20
C PHE A 189 -26.60 3.15 -37.64
N ALA A 190 -25.56 3.62 -38.34
CA ALA A 190 -25.67 3.99 -39.75
C ALA A 190 -26.05 2.76 -40.60
N VAL A 191 -25.33 1.64 -40.44
CA VAL A 191 -25.61 0.40 -41.20
C VAL A 191 -27.04 -0.09 -40.94
N THR A 192 -27.47 -0.13 -39.67
CA THR A 192 -28.84 -0.56 -39.30
C THR A 192 -29.95 0.41 -39.70
N LEU A 193 -29.63 1.64 -40.11
CA LEU A 193 -30.61 2.58 -40.65
C LEU A 193 -30.78 2.43 -42.17
N PHE A 194 -29.76 1.90 -42.86
CA PHE A 194 -29.74 1.71 -44.31
C PHE A 194 -30.18 0.30 -44.76
N PHE A 195 -30.27 -0.65 -43.83
CA PHE A 195 -30.84 -1.99 -44.01
C PHE A 195 -32.14 -2.10 -43.22
#